data_AF-A0A261GS64-F1
#
_entry.id   AF-A0A261GS64-F1
#
_cell.length_a   1.000
_cell.length_b   1.000
_cell.length_c   1.000
_cell.angle_alpha   90.00
_cell.angle_beta   90.00
_cell.angle_gamma   90.00
#
_symmetry.space_group_name_H-M   'P 1'
#
loop_
_entity.id
_entity.type
_entity.pdbx_description
1 polymer ?
#
loop_
_entity_poly.entity_id
_entity_poly.type
_entity_poly.pdbx_seq_one_letter_code
_entity_poly.pdbx_strand_id
1 'polypeptide(L)' 'MAFNFEAINESMGRQATLKEDELRSFAESMDPNSSTDLIRFQQKIQEWGLLNNLHSTTIKSLKDTFASIVQKMQ' A
#
# COMPACT_ATOMS: atom_id res chain seq x y z
N MET A 1 13.13 -12.88 15.49
CA MET A 1 11.97 -11.97 15.41
C MET A 1 11.46 -11.81 13.97
N ALA A 2 11.32 -12.90 13.19
CA ALA A 2 10.84 -12.84 11.80
C ALA A 2 9.30 -12.70 11.70
N PHE A 3 8.58 -13.16 12.74
CA PHE A 3 7.12 -13.28 12.75
C PHE A 3 6.33 -11.97 12.61
N ASN A 4 6.92 -10.80 12.91
CA ASN A 4 6.22 -9.51 12.79
C ASN A 4 6.40 -8.86 11.42
N PHE A 5 7.55 -9.05 10.76
CA PHE A 5 7.81 -8.41 9.47
C PHE A 5 6.99 -9.04 8.34
N GLU A 6 6.95 -10.38 8.27
CA GLU A 6 6.12 -11.08 7.29
C GLU A 6 4.63 -10.81 7.49
N ALA A 7 4.16 -10.78 8.75
CA ALA A 7 2.75 -10.48 9.04
C ALA A 7 2.35 -9.04 8.67
N ILE A 8 3.20 -8.05 8.96
CA ILE A 8 2.96 -6.64 8.57
C ILE A 8 3.02 -6.50 7.04
N ASN A 9 4.02 -7.11 6.40
CA ASN A 9 4.15 -7.09 4.95
C ASN A 9 2.96 -7.76 4.24
N GLU A 10 2.53 -8.94 4.70
CA GLU A 10 1.34 -9.62 4.18
C GLU A 10 0.06 -8.83 4.42
N SER A 11 -0.09 -8.20 5.59
CA SER A 11 -1.29 -7.41 5.89
C SER A 11 -1.35 -6.16 5.01
N MET A 12 -0.24 -5.45 4.84
CA MET A 12 -0.18 -4.28 3.96
C MET A 12 -0.32 -4.67 2.49
N GLY A 13 0.30 -5.79 2.07
CA GLY A 13 0.15 -6.34 0.73
C GLY A 13 -1.31 -6.71 0.42
N ARG A 14 -2.00 -7.40 1.33
CA ARG A 14 -3.44 -7.69 1.20
C ARG A 14 -4.29 -6.43 1.08
N GLN A 15 -4.02 -5.41 1.90
CA GLN A 15 -4.74 -4.14 1.83
C GLN A 15 -4.48 -3.39 0.51
N ALA A 16 -3.25 -3.43 0.00
CA ALA A 16 -2.89 -2.86 -1.28
C ALA A 16 -3.62 -3.58 -2.43
N THR A 17 -3.67 -4.92 -2.42
CA THR A 17 -4.41 -5.72 -3.40
C THR A 17 -5.92 -5.46 -3.35
N LEU A 18 -6.51 -5.36 -2.15
CA LEU A 18 -7.93 -5.00 -2.00
C LEU A 18 -8.23 -3.61 -2.57
N LYS A 19 -7.35 -2.63 -2.33
CA LYS A 19 -7.49 -1.28 -2.87
C LYS A 19 -7.29 -1.21 -4.38
N GLU A 20 -6.40 -2.05 -4.92
CA GLU A 20 -6.24 -2.21 -6.37
C GLU A 20 -7.50 -2.80 -7.01
N ASP A 21 -8.11 -3.81 -6.39
CA ASP A 21 -9.32 -4.45 -6.89
C ASP A 21 -10.54 -3.52 -6.81
N GLU A 22 -10.66 -2.73 -5.73
CA GLU A 22 -11.64 -1.63 -5.63
C GLU A 22 -11.43 -0.58 -6.72
N LEU A 23 -10.18 -0.21 -7.02
CA LEU A 23 -9.85 0.75 -8.08
C LEU A 23 -10.20 0.22 -9.47
N ARG A 24 -9.90 -1.06 -9.72
CA ARG A 24 -10.21 -1.75 -10.97
C ARG A 24 -11.71 -1.85 -11.17
N SER A 25 -12.44 -2.28 -10.14
CA SER A 25 -13.90 -2.35 -10.15
C SER A 25 -14.53 -0.96 -10.34
N PHE A 26 -13.96 0.08 -9.72
CA PHE A 26 -14.42 1.46 -9.91
C PHE A 26 -14.12 1.99 -11.31
N ALA A 27 -12.96 1.67 -11.88
CA ALA A 27 -12.61 2.03 -13.25
C ALA A 27 -13.53 1.38 -14.28
N GLU A 28 -13.94 0.14 -14.04
CA GLU A 28 -14.87 -0.61 -14.91
C GLU A 28 -16.32 -0.13 -14.78
N SER A 29 -16.71 0.42 -13.63
CA SER A 29 -18.09 0.89 -13.37
C SER A 29 -18.27 2.41 -13.47
N MET A 30 -17.19 3.17 -13.67
CA MET A 30 -17.21 4.63 -13.79
C MET A 30 -17.82 5.09 -15.11
N ASP A 31 -18.70 6.08 -15.05
CA ASP A 31 -19.12 6.84 -16.24
C ASP A 31 -18.05 7.90 -16.58
N PRO A 32 -17.33 7.77 -17.70
CA PRO A 32 -16.30 8.72 -18.10
C PRO A 32 -16.84 10.14 -18.42
N ASN A 33 -18.16 10.31 -18.49
CA ASN A 33 -18.79 11.63 -18.69
C ASN A 33 -19.21 12.30 -17.37
N SER A 34 -19.16 11.57 -16.25
CA SER A 34 -19.49 12.07 -14.92
C SER A 34 -18.25 12.67 -14.25
N SER A 35 -18.21 14.00 -14.12
CA SER A 35 -17.10 14.69 -13.43
C SER A 35 -16.95 14.24 -11.98
N THR A 36 -18.05 13.82 -11.32
CA THR A 36 -18.01 13.30 -9.96
C THR A 36 -17.29 11.97 -9.87
N ASP A 37 -17.49 11.07 -10.84
CA ASP A 37 -16.84 9.77 -10.83
C ASP A 37 -15.37 9.88 -11.25
N LEU A 38 -15.03 10.77 -12.17
CA LEU A 38 -13.64 11.10 -12.50
C LEU A 38 -12.87 11.64 -11.28
N ILE A 39 -13.49 12.51 -10.48
CA ILE A 39 -12.88 13.03 -9.25
C ILE A 39 -12.69 11.90 -8.22
N ARG A 40 -13.70 11.04 -8.06
CA ARG A 40 -13.60 9.88 -7.15
C ARG A 40 -12.54 8.88 -7.59
N PHE A 41 -12.39 8.65 -8.90
CA PHE A 41 -11.34 7.81 -9.45
C PHE A 41 -9.96 8.39 -9.14
N GLN A 42 -9.80 9.70 -9.37
CA GLN A 42 -8.54 10.39 -9.10
C GLN A 42 -8.17 10.37 -7.61
N GLN A 43 -9.15 10.54 -6.71
CA GLN A 43 -8.95 10.39 -5.27
C GLN A 43 -8.51 8.96 -4.91
N LYS A 44 -9.19 7.94 -5.43
CA LYS A 44 -8.85 6.54 -5.17
C LYS A 44 -7.43 6.19 -5.67
N ILE A 45 -7.03 6.68 -6.84
CA ILE A 45 -5.66 6.50 -7.36
C ILE A 45 -4.63 7.15 -6.43
N GLN A 46 -4.90 8.37 -5.95
CA GLN A 46 -4.00 9.05 -5.02
C GLN A 46 -3.88 8.30 -3.69
N GLU A 47 -4.99 7.80 -3.14
CA GLU A 47 -4.99 6.98 -1.92
C GLU A 47 -4.18 5.69 -2.11
N TRP A 48 -4.35 5.00 -3.25
CA TRP A 48 -3.56 3.81 -3.58
C TRP A 48 -2.07 4.13 -3.70
N GLY A 49 -1.71 5.22 -4.38
CA GLY A 49 -0.32 5.68 -4.48
C GLY A 49 0.30 6.01 -3.12
N LEU A 50 -0.47 6.63 -2.21
CA LEU A 50 -0.04 6.90 -0.84
C LEU A 50 0.19 5.61 -0.05
N LEU A 51 -0.73 4.65 -0.14
CA LEU A 51 -0.60 3.34 0.49
C LEU A 51 0.64 2.58 0.00
N ASN A 52 0.92 2.62 -1.30
CA ASN A 52 2.06 1.94 -1.89
C ASN A 52 3.40 2.57 -1.44
N ASN A 53 3.44 3.91 -1.36
CA ASN A 53 4.59 4.63 -0.81
C ASN A 53 4.78 4.36 0.69
N LEU A 54 3.70 4.31 1.47
CA LEU A 54 3.73 3.96 2.89
C LEU A 54 4.19 2.53 3.11
N HIS A 55 3.76 1.59 2.27
CA HIS A 55 4.20 0.19 2.29
C HIS A 55 5.71 0.09 2.05
N SER A 56 6.20 0.70 0.98
CA SER A 56 7.63 0.73 0.67
C SER A 56 8.47 1.39 1.78
N THR A 57 8.01 2.51 2.33
CA THR A 57 8.71 3.24 3.39
C THR A 57 8.69 2.48 4.72
N THR A 58 7.56 1.89 5.09
CA THR A 58 7.42 1.09 6.32
C THR A 58 8.26 -0.18 6.25
N ILE A 59 8.26 -0.86 5.10
CA ILE A 59 9.13 -2.03 4.89
C ILE A 59 10.59 -1.64 5.00
N LYS A 60 10.98 -0.54 4.35
CA LYS A 60 12.36 -0.06 4.38
C LYS A 60 12.79 0.31 5.79
N SER A 61 11.98 1.06 6.54
CA SER A 61 12.31 1.45 7.92
C SER A 61 12.41 0.24 8.86
N LEU A 62 11.52 -0.75 8.72
CA LEU A 62 11.59 -2.00 9.47
C LEU A 62 12.85 -2.78 9.12
N LYS A 63 13.17 -2.92 7.83
CA LYS A 63 14.39 -3.57 7.34
C LYS A 63 15.65 -2.90 7.88
N ASP A 64 15.72 -1.57 7.81
CA ASP A 64 16.86 -0.79 8.30
C ASP A 64 17.00 -0.89 9.83
N THR A 65 15.88 -0.94 10.55
CA THR A 65 15.85 -1.17 12.00
C THR A 65 16.38 -2.55 12.36
N PHE A 66 15.94 -3.61 11.67
CA PHE A 66 16.45 -4.96 11.89
C PHE A 66 17.93 -5.09 11.53
N ALA A 67 18.36 -4.51 10.39
CA ALA A 67 19.77 -4.49 9.99
C ALA A 67 20.63 -3.77 11.04
N SER A 68 20.15 -2.65 11.59
CA SER A 68 20.84 -1.92 12.66
C SER A 68 20.91 -2.72 13.96
N ILE A 69 19.85 -3.45 14.33
CA ILE A 69 19.85 -4.33 15.50
C ILE A 69 20.86 -5.46 15.31
N VAL A 70 20.90 -6.10 14.14
CA VAL A 70 21.87 -7.16 13.82
C VAL A 70 23.30 -6.62 13.85
N GLN A 71 23.56 -5.45 13.28
CA GLN A 71 24.87 -4.79 13.34
C GLN A 71 25.32 -4.45 14.76
N LYS A 72 24.39 -4.09 15.65
CA LYS A 72 24.71 -3.80 17.06
C LYS A 72 24.93 -5.05 17.91
N MET A 73 24.52 -6.23 17.42
CA MET A 73 24.72 -7.52 18.10
C MET A 73 25.98 -8.26 17.63
N GLN A 74 26.64 -7.80 16.56
CA GLN A 74 28.01 -8.19 16.19
C GLN A 74 29.03 -7.26 16.85
#